data_AF-A0A7Y0SF26-F1
#
_entry.id   AF-A0A7Y0SF26-F1
#
_cell.length_a   1.000
_cell.length_b   1.000
_cell.length_c   1.000
_cell.angle_alpha   90.00
_cell.angle_beta   90.00
_cell.angle_gamma   90.00
#
_symmetry.space_group_name_H-M   'P 1'
#
loop_
_entity.id
_entity.type
_entity.pdbx_description
1 polymer ?
#
loop_
_entity_poly.entity_id
_entity_poly.type
_entity_poly.pdbx_seq_one_letter_code
_entity_poly.pdbx_strand_id
1 'polypeptide(L)'
;EHHSKDLKAICYLVRALTEEFGLQGFEQGLKLLSEALNRFGVELYPSRKRGRDGAVEWLNHQFKLVSSRFAESAQSWDLVSGCISIIEE
;
A
#
# COMPACT_ATOMS: atom_id res chain seq x y z
N GLU A 1 24.93 4.46 4.27
CA GLU A 1 23.49 4.53 4.59
C GLU A 1 22.73 3.57 3.67
N HIS A 2 22.17 2.47 4.19
CA HIS A 2 21.51 1.43 3.37
C HIS A 2 20.06 1.14 3.81
N HIS A 3 19.40 2.06 4.53
CA HIS A 3 18.04 1.86 5.07
C HIS A 3 16.96 2.67 4.32
N SER A 4 17.25 3.22 3.14
CA SER A 4 16.30 4.05 2.41
C SER A 4 15.12 3.26 1.80
N LYS A 5 15.25 1.94 1.65
CA LYS A 5 14.20 1.04 1.14
C LYS A 5 13.49 0.37 2.32
N ASP A 6 12.47 1.05 2.85
CA ASP A 6 11.77 0.66 4.07
C ASP A 6 10.26 0.47 3.84
N LEU A 7 9.75 -0.67 4.30
CA LEU A 7 8.37 -1.10 4.14
C LEU A 7 7.40 -0.19 4.88
N LYS A 8 7.79 0.27 6.07
CA LYS A 8 6.93 1.17 6.85
C LYS A 8 6.82 2.51 6.16
N ALA A 9 7.93 3.05 5.66
CA ALA A 9 7.91 4.29 4.88
C ALA A 9 7.01 4.16 3.65
N ILE A 10 7.09 3.04 2.92
CA ILE A 10 6.19 2.76 1.79
C ILE A 10 4.73 2.66 2.25
N CYS A 11 4.43 1.97 3.34
CA CYS A 11 3.06 1.89 3.90
C CYS A 11 2.52 3.29 4.28
N TYR A 12 3.35 4.14 4.91
CA TYR A 12 2.96 5.52 5.22
C TYR A 12 2.68 6.32 3.94
N LEU A 13 3.50 6.15 2.90
CA LEU A 13 3.29 6.80 1.62
C LEU A 13 2.00 6.34 0.95
N VAL A 14 1.71 5.04 0.94
CA VAL A 14 0.44 4.50 0.41
C VAL A 14 -0.74 5.17 1.12
N ARG A 15 -0.69 5.27 2.45
CA ARG A 15 -1.74 5.93 3.24
C ARG A 15 -1.89 7.42 2.91
N ALA A 16 -0.77 8.13 2.74
CA ALA A 16 -0.76 9.55 2.38
C ALA A 16 -1.35 9.78 0.98
N LEU A 17 -0.92 8.99 -0.02
CA LEU A 17 -1.48 9.04 -1.37
C LEU A 17 -2.98 8.74 -1.37
N THR A 18 -3.41 7.77 -0.58
CA THR A 18 -4.82 7.43 -0.42
C THR A 18 -5.65 8.57 0.18
N GLU A 19 -5.07 9.36 1.09
CA GLU A 19 -5.75 10.54 1.65
C GLU A 19 -5.89 11.65 0.62
N GLU A 20 -4.80 11.93 -0.11
CA GLU A 20 -4.70 13.06 -1.02
C GLU A 20 -5.46 12.83 -2.33
N PHE A 21 -5.37 11.62 -2.88
CA PHE A 21 -5.87 11.28 -4.23
C PHE A 21 -6.92 10.17 -4.22
N GLY A 22 -7.41 9.76 -3.04
CA GLY A 22 -8.41 8.71 -2.91
C GLY A 22 -7.97 7.36 -3.46
N LEU A 23 -8.90 6.65 -4.14
CA LEU A 23 -8.64 5.30 -4.66
C LEU A 23 -7.52 5.28 -5.72
N GLN A 24 -7.37 6.35 -6.52
CA GLN A 24 -6.26 6.46 -7.47
C GLN A 24 -4.91 6.51 -6.74
N GLY A 25 -4.81 7.25 -5.64
CA GLY A 25 -3.60 7.28 -4.81
C GLY A 25 -3.31 5.93 -4.15
N PHE A 26 -4.36 5.22 -3.75
CA PHE A 26 -4.22 3.85 -3.25
C PHE A 26 -3.66 2.90 -4.32
N GLU A 27 -4.19 2.94 -5.54
CA GLU A 27 -3.71 2.13 -6.67
C GLU A 27 -2.21 2.39 -6.96
N GLN A 28 -1.81 3.66 -7.01
CA GLN A 28 -0.40 4.04 -7.19
C GLN A 28 0.48 3.53 -6.05
N GLY A 29 0.01 3.66 -4.81
CA GLY A 29 0.70 3.14 -3.64
C GLY A 29 0.85 1.62 -3.67
N LEU A 30 -0.19 0.89 -4.08
CA LEU A 30 -0.16 -0.57 -4.24
C LEU A 30 0.86 -0.99 -5.29
N LYS A 31 0.92 -0.33 -6.45
CA LYS A 31 1.94 -0.59 -7.49
C LYS A 31 3.35 -0.43 -6.92
N LEU A 32 3.59 0.65 -6.18
CA LEU A 32 4.89 0.89 -5.54
C LEU A 32 5.21 -0.21 -4.52
N LEU A 33 4.25 -0.58 -3.67
CA LEU A 33 4.43 -1.60 -2.65
C LEU A 33 4.73 -2.97 -3.27
N SER A 34 3.93 -3.40 -4.25
CA SER A 34 4.12 -4.64 -4.98
C SER A 34 5.50 -4.67 -5.63
N GLU A 35 5.87 -3.63 -6.38
CA GLU A 35 7.17 -3.58 -7.06
C GLU A 35 8.34 -3.56 -6.07
N ALA A 36 8.21 -2.89 -4.93
CA ALA A 36 9.24 -2.88 -3.91
C ALA A 36 9.41 -4.26 -3.25
N LEU A 37 8.31 -4.98 -3.01
CA LEU A 37 8.35 -6.36 -2.52
C LEU A 37 8.96 -7.30 -3.56
N ASN A 38 8.59 -7.17 -4.84
CA ASN A 38 9.13 -7.98 -5.93
C ASN A 38 10.62 -7.76 -6.16
N ARG A 39 11.07 -6.49 -6.14
CA ARG A 39 12.49 -6.15 -6.39
C ARG A 39 13.41 -6.44 -5.21
N PHE A 40 12.95 -6.18 -3.99
CA PHE A 40 13.83 -6.16 -2.82
C PHE A 40 13.49 -7.23 -1.79
N GLY A 41 12.31 -7.84 -1.84
CA GLY A 41 11.93 -8.99 -1.01
C GLY A 41 12.34 -8.85 0.45
N VAL A 42 13.27 -9.71 0.89
CA VAL A 42 13.81 -9.77 2.26
C VAL A 42 14.84 -8.69 2.58
N GLU A 43 15.44 -8.05 1.58
CA GLU A 43 16.40 -6.95 1.74
C GLU A 43 15.71 -5.64 2.11
N LEU A 44 14.39 -5.57 1.92
CA LEU A 44 13.57 -4.43 2.29
C LEU A 44 13.42 -4.36 3.82
N TYR A 45 13.78 -3.22 4.41
CA TYR A 45 13.72 -3.02 5.85
C TYR A 45 12.26 -2.86 6.32
N PRO A 46 11.91 -3.26 7.54
CA PRO A 46 12.73 -4.03 8.48
C PRO A 46 12.92 -5.48 8.02
N SER A 47 14.10 -6.06 8.27
CA SER A 47 14.39 -7.46 7.90
C SER A 47 13.63 -8.48 8.77
N ARG A 48 13.29 -8.12 10.01
CA ARG A 48 12.59 -9.02 10.94
C ARG A 48 11.12 -9.17 10.57
N LYS A 49 10.67 -10.43 10.41
CA LYS A 49 9.27 -10.78 10.07
C LYS A 49 8.22 -10.00 10.88
N ARG A 50 8.33 -9.98 12.22
CA ARG A 50 7.39 -9.24 13.09
C ARG A 50 7.26 -7.76 12.73
N GLY A 51 8.36 -7.11 12.34
CA GLY A 51 8.33 -5.71 11.94
C GLY A 51 7.65 -5.49 10.59
N ARG A 52 7.77 -6.47 9.68
CA ARG A 52 7.12 -6.45 8.37
C ARG A 52 5.63 -6.72 8.48
N ASP A 53 5.25 -7.76 9.21
CA ASP A 53 3.86 -8.10 9.49
C ASP A 53 3.13 -6.90 10.09
N GLY A 54 3.74 -6.25 11.09
CA GLY A 54 3.14 -5.06 11.72
C GLY A 54 2.99 -3.86 10.80
N ALA A 55 3.87 -3.69 9.80
CA ALA A 55 3.74 -2.62 8.81
C ALA A 55 2.54 -2.84 7.88
N VAL A 56 2.39 -4.08 7.39
CA VAL A 56 1.27 -4.47 6.51
C VAL A 56 -0.05 -4.47 7.28
N GLU A 57 -0.07 -4.99 8.51
CA GLU A 57 -1.25 -4.97 9.38
C GLU A 57 -1.71 -3.53 9.66
N TRP A 58 -0.75 -2.63 9.97
CA TRP A 58 -1.05 -1.21 10.13
C TRP A 58 -1.68 -0.63 8.87
N LEU A 59 -1.11 -0.89 7.69
CA LEU A 59 -1.65 -0.38 6.42
C LEU A 59 -3.07 -0.90 6.16
N ASN A 60 -3.33 -2.20 6.38
CA ASN A 60 -4.65 -2.79 6.25
C ASN A 60 -5.67 -2.12 7.19
N HIS A 61 -5.28 -1.86 8.43
CA HIS A 61 -6.12 -1.13 9.37
C HIS A 61 -6.42 0.30 8.88
N GLN A 62 -5.41 1.01 8.38
CA GLN A 62 -5.60 2.35 7.85
C GLN A 62 -6.50 2.38 6.62
N PHE A 63 -6.34 1.44 5.70
CA PHE A 63 -7.21 1.34 4.52
C PHE A 63 -8.66 1.10 4.92
N LYS A 64 -8.92 0.23 5.92
CA LYS A 64 -10.27 0.00 6.46
C LYS A 64 -10.91 1.27 7.03
N LEU A 65 -10.13 2.17 7.62
CA LEU A 65 -10.66 3.43 8.17
C LEU A 65 -11.09 4.40 7.07
N VAL A 66 -10.46 4.35 5.89
CA VAL A 66 -10.78 5.27 4.78
C VAL A 66 -11.68 4.65 3.72
N SER A 67 -11.83 3.32 3.70
CA SER A 67 -12.59 2.63 2.66
C SER A 67 -14.07 3.00 2.62
N SER A 68 -14.67 3.38 3.75
CA SER A 68 -16.05 3.89 3.80
C SER A 68 -16.25 5.15 2.96
N ARG A 69 -15.24 6.03 2.88
CA ARG A 69 -15.29 7.25 2.06
C ARG A 69 -15.35 6.93 0.56
N PHE A 70 -14.76 5.81 0.14
CA PHE A 70 -14.83 5.37 -1.26
C PHE A 70 -16.19 4.80 -1.61
N ALA A 71 -16.94 4.26 -0.65
CA ALA A 71 -18.29 3.75 -0.89
C ALA A 71 -19.31 4.89 -1.15
N GLU A 72 -19.03 6.09 -0.64
CA GLU A 72 -19.89 7.26 -0.80
C GLU A 72 -19.72 7.96 -2.17
N SER A 73 -18.67 7.62 -2.92
CA SER A 73 -18.37 8.21 -4.23
C SER A 73 -18.26 7.14 -5.31
N ALA A 74 -18.83 7.40 -6.49
CA ALA A 74 -18.74 6.48 -7.61
C ALA A 74 -17.27 6.28 -8.02
N GLN A 75 -16.76 5.07 -7.83
CA GLN A 75 -15.41 4.71 -8.24
C GLN A 75 -15.40 4.19 -9.68
N SER A 76 -14.37 4.54 -10.45
CA SER A 76 -14.16 3.92 -11.76
C SER A 76 -13.89 2.42 -11.59
N TRP A 77 -14.61 1.59 -12.34
CA TRP A 77 -14.41 0.15 -12.32
C TRP A 77 -12.98 -0.24 -12.72
N ASP A 78 -12.37 0.50 -13.64
CA ASP A 78 -10.98 0.28 -14.07
C ASP A 78 -9.99 0.45 -12.90
N LEU A 79 -10.22 1.45 -12.03
CA LEU A 79 -9.38 1.68 -10.85
C LEU A 79 -9.55 0.56 -9.82
N VAL A 80 -10.78 0.14 -9.59
CA VAL A 80 -11.09 -0.96 -8.65
C VAL A 80 -10.48 -2.27 -9.16
N SER A 81 -10.68 -2.59 -10.44
CA SER A 81 -10.11 -3.77 -11.08
C SER A 81 -8.58 -3.74 -11.04
N GLY A 82 -7.96 -2.58 -11.31
CA GLY A 82 -6.51 -2.42 -11.23
C GLY A 82 -5.95 -2.71 -9.82
N CYS A 83 -6.62 -2.20 -8.78
CA CYS A 83 -6.23 -2.50 -7.40
C CYS A 83 -6.31 -4.01 -7.09
N ILE A 84 -7.37 -4.68 -7.54
CA ILE A 84 -7.57 -6.13 -7.32
C ILE A 84 -6.46 -6.92 -8.02
N SER A 85 -6.18 -6.61 -9.29
CA SER A 85 -5.14 -7.30 -10.05
C SER A 85 -3.76 -7.21 -9.39
N ILE A 86 -3.38 -6.06 -8.81
CA ILE A 86 -2.09 -5.91 -8.12
C ILE A 86 -2.00 -6.74 -6.84
N ILE A 87 -3.14 -6.96 -6.17
CA ILE A 87 -3.20 -7.74 -4.92
C ILE A 87 -3.15 -9.24 -5.19
N GLU A 88 -3.66 -9.68 -6.35
CA GLU A 88 -3.71 -11.09 -6.75
C GLU A 88 -2.42 -11.61 -7.41
N GLU A 89 -1.53 -10.71 -7.87
CA GLU A 89 -0.17 -11.05 -8.35
C GLU A 89 0.75 -11.59 -7.24
#